data_AF-A0A2G2R233-F1
#
_entry.id   AF-A0A2G2R233-F1
#
_cell.length_a   1.000
_cell.length_b   1.000
_cell.length_c   1.000
_cell.angle_alpha   90.00
_cell.angle_beta   90.00
_cell.angle_gamma   90.00
#
_symmetry.space_group_name_H-M   'P 1'
#
loop_
_entity.id
_entity.type
_entity.pdbx_description
1 polymer ?
#
loop_
_entity_poly.entity_id
_entity_poly.type
_entity_poly.pdbx_seq_one_letter_code
_entity_poly.pdbx_strand_id
1 'polypeptide(L)'
;MAKHEKTVEQTEKSRFLIISEAANAYGERSFDNYAQIRSIAEQIQAGLCGYLDHERKCVFLVPPQGSFLEQNYGSAAFSVSGKGFLPLEPISFGLGIRVSETGDFLRVVLQCRKEGARIDVQVEHNKTYELDLPLKEKELNVVLEGLYQHILHWFTDRTERYDHGNYGTSDIGFDIMRIDKGS
;
A
#
# COMPACT_ATOMS: atom_id res chain seq x y z
N MET A 1 30.60 59.13 -23.08
CA MET A 1 29.45 58.64 -22.29
C MET A 1 29.04 57.30 -22.86
N ALA A 2 29.44 56.20 -22.20
CA ALA A 2 29.16 54.84 -22.66
C ALA A 2 27.76 54.42 -22.22
N LYS A 3 26.90 54.07 -23.17
CA LYS A 3 25.67 53.30 -22.91
C LYS A 3 26.02 51.82 -23.04
N HIS A 4 26.12 51.13 -21.90
CA HIS A 4 26.08 49.67 -21.88
C HIS A 4 24.62 49.24 -21.93
N GLU A 5 24.15 48.93 -23.12
CA GLU A 5 22.95 48.11 -23.31
C GLU A 5 23.30 46.67 -22.89
N LYS A 6 22.80 46.26 -21.72
CA LYS A 6 22.82 44.85 -21.32
C LYS A 6 21.78 44.13 -22.16
N THR A 7 22.23 43.50 -23.24
CA THR A 7 21.44 42.51 -23.98
C THR A 7 21.22 41.32 -23.05
N VAL A 8 19.97 41.12 -22.62
CA VAL A 8 19.54 39.91 -21.92
C VAL A 8 19.50 38.80 -22.96
N GLU A 9 20.58 38.05 -23.07
CA GLU A 9 20.64 36.85 -23.90
C GLU A 9 19.79 35.77 -23.22
N GLN A 10 18.52 35.65 -23.63
CA GLN A 10 17.70 34.48 -23.32
C GLN A 10 18.33 33.28 -24.02
N THR A 11 19.19 32.56 -23.32
CA THR A 11 19.76 31.31 -23.81
C THR A 11 18.64 30.28 -23.81
N GLU A 12 18.12 29.92 -25.00
CA GLU A 12 17.16 28.83 -25.14
C GLU A 12 17.76 27.57 -24.51
N LYS A 13 17.04 26.98 -23.54
CA LYS A 13 17.48 25.73 -22.90
C LYS A 13 17.65 24.65 -23.97
N SER A 14 18.75 23.92 -23.89
CA SER A 14 18.96 22.76 -24.77
C SER A 14 17.85 21.72 -24.55
N ARG A 15 17.47 21.01 -25.61
CA ARG A 15 16.46 19.94 -25.54
C ARG A 15 16.79 18.91 -24.46
N PHE A 16 18.06 18.60 -24.28
CA PHE A 16 18.54 17.72 -23.23
C PHE A 16 18.27 18.28 -21.83
N LEU A 17 18.53 19.57 -21.59
CA LEU A 17 18.25 20.20 -20.30
C LEU A 17 16.76 20.16 -19.96
N ILE A 18 15.88 20.39 -20.93
CA ILE A 18 14.43 20.31 -20.74
C ILE A 18 14.01 18.89 -20.30
N ILE A 19 14.56 17.85 -20.95
CA ILE A 19 14.29 16.45 -20.60
C ILE A 19 14.84 16.12 -19.20
N SER A 20 16.05 16.58 -18.89
CA SER A 20 16.70 16.35 -17.60
C SER A 20 15.90 16.98 -16.45
N GLU A 21 15.40 18.20 -16.62
CA GLU A 21 14.54 18.87 -15.63
C GLU A 21 13.23 18.13 -15.42
N ALA A 22 12.59 17.66 -16.50
CA ALA A 22 11.37 16.86 -16.41
C ALA A 22 11.62 15.52 -15.68
N ALA A 23 12.75 14.86 -15.94
CA ALA A 23 13.15 13.62 -15.28
C ALA A 23 13.43 13.82 -13.78
N ASN A 24 14.07 14.93 -13.40
CA ASN A 24 14.32 15.26 -12.00
C ASN A 24 13.01 15.52 -11.24
N ALA A 25 12.11 16.33 -11.82
CA ALA A 25 10.81 16.60 -11.23
C ALA A 25 9.96 15.32 -11.10
N TYR A 26 10.06 14.41 -12.06
CA TYR A 26 9.45 13.08 -11.97
C TYR A 26 10.03 12.28 -10.81
N GLY A 27 11.36 12.23 -10.67
CA GLY A 27 12.04 11.47 -9.62
C GLY A 27 11.66 11.94 -8.22
N GLU A 28 11.64 13.27 -8.00
CA GLU A 28 11.20 13.88 -6.75
C GLU A 28 9.76 13.48 -6.39
N ARG A 29 8.84 13.58 -7.36
CA ARG A 29 7.43 13.21 -7.16
C ARG A 29 7.25 11.71 -6.90
N SER A 30 8.05 10.87 -7.55
CA SER A 30 8.01 9.41 -7.35
C SER A 30 8.48 9.02 -5.96
N PHE A 31 9.51 9.70 -5.46
CA PHE A 31 10.01 9.52 -4.11
C PHE A 31 8.99 9.98 -3.06
N ASP A 32 8.38 11.16 -3.24
CA ASP A 32 7.30 11.64 -2.37
C ASP A 32 6.11 10.67 -2.34
N ASN A 33 5.67 10.19 -3.51
CA ASN A 33 4.60 9.18 -3.60
C ASN A 33 4.93 7.93 -2.78
N TYR A 34 6.13 7.36 -2.94
CA TYR A 34 6.55 6.19 -2.18
C TYR A 34 6.63 6.47 -0.67
N ALA A 35 7.24 7.58 -0.26
CA ALA A 35 7.41 7.92 1.15
C ALA A 35 6.07 8.09 1.86
N GLN A 36 5.11 8.77 1.23
CA GLN A 36 3.78 8.99 1.78
C GLN A 36 2.98 7.68 1.86
N ILE A 37 2.99 6.88 0.79
CA ILE A 37 2.31 5.58 0.79
C ILE A 37 2.90 4.65 1.84
N ARG A 38 4.23 4.61 1.98
CA ARG A 38 4.90 3.82 3.02
C ARG A 38 4.47 4.25 4.41
N SER A 39 4.41 5.55 4.68
CA SER A 39 3.96 6.07 5.97
C SER A 39 2.52 5.67 6.29
N ILE A 40 1.62 5.72 5.31
CA ILE A 40 0.23 5.25 5.47
C ILE A 40 0.19 3.73 5.71
N ALA A 41 0.96 2.95 4.97
CA ALA A 41 1.02 1.50 5.12
C ALA A 41 1.47 1.09 6.54
N GLU A 42 2.50 1.76 7.06
CA GLU A 42 3.00 1.53 8.43
C GLU A 42 1.94 1.91 9.49
N GLN A 43 1.21 3.01 9.29
CA GLN A 43 0.11 3.41 10.17
C GLN A 43 -1.07 2.42 10.13
N ILE A 44 -1.47 1.95 8.95
CA ILE A 44 -2.53 0.95 8.80
C ILE A 44 -2.10 -0.37 9.45
N GLN A 45 -0.87 -0.83 9.22
CA GLN A 45 -0.38 -2.08 9.82
C GLN A 45 -0.37 -2.00 11.35
N ALA A 46 0.20 -0.95 11.91
CA ALA A 46 0.28 -0.78 13.36
C ALA A 46 -1.11 -0.59 13.97
N GLY A 47 -1.95 0.23 13.34
CA GLY A 47 -3.32 0.50 13.76
C GLY A 47 -4.18 -0.76 13.74
N LEU A 48 -4.15 -1.54 12.64
CA LEU A 48 -4.93 -2.77 12.54
C LEU A 48 -4.47 -3.81 13.55
N CYS A 49 -3.14 -3.94 13.76
CA CYS A 49 -2.61 -4.84 14.78
C CYS A 49 -3.20 -4.49 16.15
N GLY A 50 -3.13 -3.21 16.55
CA GLY A 50 -3.72 -2.75 17.81
C GLY A 50 -5.24 -2.91 17.86
N TYR A 51 -5.94 -2.71 16.75
CA TYR A 51 -7.39 -2.86 16.68
C TYR A 51 -7.85 -4.32 16.89
N LEU A 52 -7.07 -5.29 16.40
CA LEU A 52 -7.41 -6.71 16.50
C LEU A 52 -6.94 -7.35 17.82
N ASP A 53 -5.72 -7.06 18.25
CA ASP A 53 -5.12 -7.65 19.46
C ASP A 53 -3.97 -6.75 19.96
N HIS A 54 -4.09 -6.27 21.19
CA HIS A 54 -3.05 -5.44 21.83
C HIS A 54 -1.90 -6.24 22.43
N GLU A 55 -2.07 -7.55 22.64
CA GLU A 55 -1.10 -8.39 23.36
C GLU A 55 -0.10 -9.07 22.43
N ARG A 56 -0.47 -9.29 21.16
CA ARG A 56 0.34 -10.05 20.20
C ARG A 56 0.51 -9.29 18.89
N LYS A 57 1.70 -9.38 18.29
CA LYS A 57 1.90 -8.95 16.90
C LYS A 57 1.11 -9.87 15.97
N CYS A 58 0.04 -9.34 15.38
CA CYS A 58 -0.89 -10.09 14.56
C CYS A 58 -0.97 -9.59 13.11
N VAL A 59 -0.35 -8.46 12.76
CA VAL A 59 -0.34 -7.92 11.39
C VAL A 59 1.09 -7.57 10.96
N PHE A 60 1.48 -7.97 9.74
CA PHE A 60 2.80 -7.72 9.17
C PHE A 60 2.69 -7.06 7.79
N LEU A 61 3.58 -6.10 7.48
CA LEU A 61 3.75 -5.58 6.13
C LEU A 61 4.57 -6.56 5.29
N VAL A 62 3.94 -7.13 4.27
CA VAL A 62 4.47 -8.21 3.44
C VAL A 62 4.35 -7.88 1.95
N PRO A 63 5.10 -8.55 1.06
CA PRO A 63 4.94 -8.35 -0.38
C PRO A 63 3.49 -8.66 -0.85
N PRO A 64 2.97 -7.93 -1.86
CA PRO A 64 1.59 -8.11 -2.32
C PRO A 64 1.36 -9.47 -2.99
N GLN A 65 2.42 -10.18 -3.40
CA GLN A 65 2.37 -11.48 -4.07
C GLN A 65 3.47 -12.41 -3.56
N GLY A 66 3.34 -13.72 -3.82
CA GLY A 66 4.28 -14.74 -3.38
C GLY A 66 4.12 -15.15 -1.91
N SER A 67 4.99 -16.04 -1.44
CA SER A 67 5.00 -16.47 -0.03
C SER A 67 5.61 -15.42 0.89
N PHE A 68 5.18 -15.40 2.15
CA PHE A 68 5.80 -14.55 3.19
C PHE A 68 5.93 -15.30 4.53
N LEU A 69 6.74 -14.74 5.42
CA LEU A 69 6.92 -15.15 6.81
C LEU A 69 6.33 -14.11 7.76
N GLU A 70 6.14 -14.47 9.03
CA GLU A 70 5.58 -13.60 10.09
C GLU A 70 6.54 -12.47 10.52
N GLN A 71 6.91 -11.60 9.58
CA GLN A 71 7.83 -10.48 9.77
C GLN A 71 7.49 -9.30 8.87
N ASN A 72 7.92 -8.11 9.26
CA ASN A 72 7.84 -6.92 8.40
C ASN A 72 8.97 -6.92 7.36
N TYR A 73 8.63 -6.72 6.09
CA TYR A 73 9.58 -6.74 4.98
C TYR A 73 10.20 -5.36 4.68
N GLY A 74 9.81 -4.32 5.42
CA GLY A 74 10.28 -2.95 5.17
C GLY A 74 10.01 -2.53 3.73
N SER A 75 11.02 -1.98 3.05
CA SER A 75 10.89 -1.60 1.63
C SER A 75 10.58 -2.78 0.70
N ALA A 76 10.83 -4.03 1.10
CA ALA A 76 10.50 -5.21 0.28
C ALA A 76 9.00 -5.58 0.31
N ALA A 77 8.21 -4.96 1.18
CA ALA A 77 6.75 -5.16 1.21
C ALA A 77 6.02 -4.52 0.02
N PHE A 78 6.66 -3.59 -0.70
CA PHE A 78 6.01 -2.76 -1.72
C PHE A 78 6.30 -3.26 -3.15
N SER A 79 5.32 -3.15 -4.04
CA SER A 79 5.40 -3.59 -5.45
C SER A 79 6.48 -2.89 -6.29
N VAL A 80 6.98 -1.76 -5.80
CA VAL A 80 8.06 -0.99 -6.44
C VAL A 80 9.46 -1.42 -5.96
N SER A 81 9.55 -2.32 -4.98
CA SER A 81 10.83 -2.81 -4.47
C SER A 81 11.63 -3.54 -5.56
N GLY A 82 12.95 -3.38 -5.52
CA GLY A 82 13.86 -3.98 -6.50
C GLY A 82 13.79 -3.36 -7.90
N LYS A 83 12.87 -2.42 -8.17
CA LYS A 83 12.88 -1.64 -9.42
C LYS A 83 14.01 -0.61 -9.33
N GLY A 84 14.85 -0.52 -10.36
CA GLY A 84 15.90 0.49 -10.46
C GLY A 84 15.39 1.94 -10.58
N PHE A 85 14.07 2.11 -10.65
CA PHE A 85 13.38 3.38 -10.77
C PHE A 85 12.00 3.30 -10.10
N LEU A 86 11.61 4.34 -9.37
CA LEU A 86 10.30 4.44 -8.73
C LEU A 86 9.29 5.00 -9.74
N PRO A 87 8.24 4.25 -10.11
CA PRO A 87 7.23 4.77 -11.02
C PRO A 87 6.21 5.69 -10.31
N LEU A 88 5.66 6.67 -11.03
CA LEU A 88 4.44 7.40 -10.65
C LEU A 88 3.20 6.57 -10.98
N GLU A 89 3.12 5.41 -10.33
CA GLU A 89 2.04 4.44 -10.48
C GLU A 89 1.47 4.08 -9.11
N PRO A 90 0.29 3.45 -9.06
CA PRO A 90 -0.20 2.86 -7.83
C PRO A 90 0.82 1.89 -7.23
N ILE A 91 1.00 1.94 -5.91
CA ILE A 91 1.92 1.09 -5.16
C ILE A 91 1.09 0.13 -4.33
N SER A 92 1.39 -1.17 -4.44
CA SER A 92 0.68 -2.22 -3.70
C SER A 92 1.56 -2.83 -2.63
N PHE A 93 0.95 -3.25 -1.52
CA PHE A 93 1.58 -4.02 -0.45
C PHE A 93 0.56 -4.96 0.18
N GLY A 94 1.02 -5.98 0.89
CA GLY A 94 0.18 -6.90 1.64
C GLY A 94 0.19 -6.60 3.13
N LEU A 95 -0.94 -6.87 3.79
CA LEU A 95 -1.03 -7.09 5.23
C LEU A 95 -1.15 -8.60 5.47
N GLY A 96 -0.13 -9.20 6.06
CA GLY A 96 -0.16 -10.58 6.56
C GLY A 96 -0.79 -10.59 7.95
N ILE A 97 -2.04 -11.03 8.02
CA ILE A 97 -2.89 -10.94 9.22
C ILE A 97 -3.08 -12.33 9.80
N ARG A 98 -2.77 -12.49 11.08
CA ARG A 98 -3.00 -13.73 11.83
C ARG A 98 -4.50 -13.91 12.00
N VAL A 99 -5.01 -15.08 11.61
CA VAL A 99 -6.44 -15.41 11.65
C VAL A 99 -6.75 -16.64 12.51
N SER A 100 -5.73 -17.30 13.06
CA SER A 100 -5.89 -18.43 13.98
C SER A 100 -4.88 -18.39 15.13
N GLU A 101 -5.21 -19.08 16.22
CA GLU A 101 -4.28 -19.32 17.33
C GLU A 101 -3.12 -20.24 16.93
N THR A 102 -3.33 -21.11 15.95
CA THR A 102 -2.36 -22.09 15.45
C THR A 102 -1.31 -21.51 14.52
N GLY A 103 -1.44 -20.23 14.13
CA GLY A 103 -0.46 -19.53 13.32
C GLY A 103 -0.74 -19.49 11.83
N ASP A 104 -2.01 -19.50 11.46
CA ASP A 104 -2.44 -19.31 10.07
C ASP A 104 -2.57 -17.81 9.77
N PHE A 105 -2.12 -17.45 8.57
CA PHE A 105 -2.11 -16.07 8.10
C PHE A 105 -2.87 -15.92 6.79
N LEU A 106 -3.55 -14.79 6.70
CA LEU A 106 -4.24 -14.31 5.51
C LEU A 106 -3.49 -13.11 4.95
N ARG A 107 -3.36 -12.99 3.62
CA ARG A 107 -2.92 -11.74 3.00
C ARG A 107 -4.13 -10.91 2.58
N VAL A 108 -4.15 -9.64 2.97
CA VAL A 108 -5.00 -8.62 2.34
C VAL A 108 -4.10 -7.68 1.56
N VAL A 109 -4.32 -7.53 0.26
CA VAL A 109 -3.56 -6.63 -0.61
C VAL A 109 -4.24 -5.27 -0.66
N LEU A 110 -3.46 -4.23 -0.40
CA LEU A 110 -3.87 -2.85 -0.57
C LEU A 110 -3.10 -2.23 -1.72
N GLN A 111 -3.78 -1.42 -2.51
CA GLN A 111 -3.21 -0.62 -3.58
C GLN A 111 -3.44 0.85 -3.27
N CYS A 112 -2.36 1.60 -3.16
CA CYS A 112 -2.41 3.02 -2.83
C CYS A 112 -2.01 3.89 -4.01
N ARG A 113 -2.67 5.04 -4.17
CA ARG A 113 -2.31 6.07 -5.14
C ARG A 113 -2.38 7.44 -4.49
N LYS A 114 -1.30 8.22 -4.55
CA LYS A 114 -1.31 9.61 -4.11
C LYS A 114 -1.82 10.53 -5.24
N GLU A 115 -2.77 11.39 -4.90
CA GLU A 115 -3.31 12.43 -5.77
C GLU A 115 -3.24 13.79 -5.06
N GLY A 116 -2.18 14.55 -5.34
CA GLY A 116 -1.95 15.84 -4.69
C GLY A 116 -1.80 15.70 -3.17
N ALA A 117 -2.79 16.20 -2.41
CA ALA A 117 -2.85 16.15 -0.95
C ALA A 117 -3.71 15.02 -0.40
N ARG A 118 -4.09 14.05 -1.24
CA ARG A 118 -4.93 12.90 -0.89
C ARG A 118 -4.23 11.59 -1.25
N ILE A 119 -4.56 10.52 -0.54
CA ILE A 119 -4.21 9.15 -0.89
C ILE A 119 -5.48 8.32 -1.01
N ASP A 120 -5.62 7.65 -2.15
CA ASP A 120 -6.59 6.58 -2.33
C ASP A 120 -5.99 5.27 -1.85
N VAL A 121 -6.71 4.55 -0.99
CA VAL A 121 -6.36 3.22 -0.51
C VAL A 121 -7.43 2.25 -0.96
N GLN A 122 -7.13 1.46 -1.98
CA GLN A 122 -8.01 0.41 -2.46
C GLN A 122 -7.68 -0.91 -1.75
N VAL A 123 -8.69 -1.58 -1.20
CA VAL A 123 -8.59 -2.92 -0.61
C VAL A 123 -9.06 -3.93 -1.66
N GLU A 124 -8.14 -4.75 -2.14
CA GLU A 124 -8.34 -5.68 -3.26
C GLU A 124 -8.99 -4.97 -4.47
N HIS A 125 -10.11 -5.49 -4.99
CA HIS A 125 -10.86 -4.91 -6.12
C HIS A 125 -12.20 -4.29 -5.70
N ASN A 126 -12.47 -4.17 -4.40
CA ASN A 126 -13.82 -3.91 -3.91
C ASN A 126 -14.03 -2.48 -3.44
N LYS A 127 -13.23 -2.02 -2.46
CA LYS A 127 -13.50 -0.78 -1.72
C LYS A 127 -12.31 0.15 -1.73
N THR A 128 -12.56 1.42 -2.03
CA THR A 128 -11.56 2.49 -1.99
C THR A 128 -11.87 3.45 -0.85
N TYR A 129 -10.86 3.76 -0.04
CA TYR A 129 -10.89 4.78 0.98
C TYR A 129 -10.12 6.00 0.48
N GLU A 130 -10.71 7.17 0.66
CA GLU A 130 -10.13 8.44 0.28
C GLU A 130 -9.60 9.11 1.55
N LEU A 131 -8.29 9.32 1.65
CA LEU A 131 -7.63 9.82 2.86
C LEU A 131 -6.96 11.17 2.59
N ASP A 132 -7.29 12.19 3.37
CA ASP A 132 -6.57 13.46 3.32
C ASP A 132 -5.20 13.34 4.01
N LEU A 133 -4.20 14.08 3.50
CA LEU A 133 -2.90 14.24 4.16
C LEU A 133 -2.83 15.58 4.91
N PRO A 134 -2.36 15.61 6.18
CA PRO A 134 -1.92 14.47 6.98
C PRO A 134 -3.09 13.60 7.46
N LEU A 135 -2.86 12.29 7.54
CA LEU A 135 -3.86 11.31 7.93
C LEU A 135 -4.40 11.59 9.34
N LYS A 136 -5.72 11.70 9.48
CA LYS A 136 -6.37 11.88 10.78
C LYS A 136 -6.74 10.52 11.37
N GLU A 137 -6.72 10.44 12.70
CA GLU A 137 -7.10 9.22 13.44
C GLU A 137 -8.51 8.71 13.07
N LYS A 138 -9.47 9.63 12.88
CA LYS A 138 -10.83 9.26 12.46
C LYS A 138 -10.84 8.56 11.09
N GLU A 139 -10.05 9.03 10.14
CA GLU A 139 -9.95 8.44 8.80
C GLU A 139 -9.27 7.08 8.87
N LEU A 140 -8.21 6.97 9.67
CA LEU A 140 -7.54 5.71 9.94
C LEU A 140 -8.53 4.68 10.52
N ASN A 141 -9.29 5.04 11.56
CA ASN A 141 -10.25 4.13 12.21
C ASN A 141 -11.32 3.61 11.24
N VAL A 142 -11.75 4.41 10.26
CA VAL A 142 -12.68 3.96 9.20
C VAL A 142 -12.05 2.90 8.32
N VAL A 143 -10.76 3.04 7.97
CA VAL A 143 -10.01 2.03 7.23
C VAL A 143 -9.84 0.76 8.06
N LEU A 144 -9.47 0.87 9.34
CA LEU A 144 -9.26 -0.27 10.24
C LEU A 144 -10.54 -1.09 10.41
N GLU A 145 -11.66 -0.45 10.71
CA GLU A 145 -12.96 -1.12 10.83
C GLU A 145 -13.36 -1.77 9.50
N GLY A 146 -13.14 -1.06 8.40
CA GLY A 146 -13.42 -1.59 7.08
C GLY A 146 -12.59 -2.82 6.70
N LEU A 147 -11.32 -2.88 7.12
CA LEU A 147 -10.46 -4.06 6.95
C LEU A 147 -10.92 -5.21 7.84
N TYR A 148 -11.26 -4.94 9.10
CA TYR A 148 -11.82 -5.94 10.02
C TYR A 148 -13.09 -6.58 9.44
N GLN A 149 -14.06 -5.75 9.01
CA GLN A 149 -15.30 -6.23 8.39
C GLN A 149 -15.03 -7.03 7.12
N HIS A 150 -14.07 -6.60 6.29
CA HIS A 150 -13.70 -7.33 5.08
C HIS A 150 -13.20 -8.74 5.39
N ILE A 151 -12.33 -8.89 6.39
CA ILE A 151 -11.79 -10.19 6.82
C ILE A 151 -12.89 -11.06 7.42
N LEU A 152 -13.71 -10.51 8.31
CA LEU A 152 -14.81 -11.24 8.94
C LEU A 152 -15.83 -11.73 7.90
N HIS A 153 -16.22 -10.86 6.97
CA HIS A 153 -17.16 -11.18 5.90
C HIS A 153 -16.63 -12.31 5.01
N TRP A 154 -15.33 -12.32 4.71
CA TRP A 154 -14.73 -13.37 3.91
C TRP A 154 -14.90 -14.78 4.52
N PHE A 155 -14.68 -14.91 5.84
CA PHE A 155 -14.85 -16.20 6.52
C PHE A 155 -16.33 -16.60 6.63
N THR A 156 -17.19 -15.66 7.01
CA THR A 156 -18.63 -15.90 7.21
C THR A 156 -19.33 -16.27 5.90
N ASP A 157 -19.11 -15.53 4.82
CA ASP A 157 -19.67 -15.81 3.49
C ASP A 157 -19.29 -17.20 2.98
N ARG A 158 -18.03 -17.61 3.16
CA ARG A 158 -17.57 -18.94 2.71
C ARG A 158 -18.20 -20.06 3.52
N THR A 159 -18.43 -19.84 4.81
CA THR A 159 -19.10 -20.80 5.69
C THR A 159 -20.57 -20.92 5.30
N GLU A 160 -21.27 -19.79 5.12
CA GLU A 160 -22.67 -19.78 4.67
C GLU A 160 -22.84 -20.44 3.30
N ARG A 161 -21.96 -20.17 2.33
CA ARG A 161 -22.01 -20.81 1.02
C ARG A 161 -21.81 -22.32 1.08
N TYR A 162 -20.94 -22.78 1.99
CA TYR A 162 -20.76 -24.22 2.23
C TYR A 162 -22.03 -24.83 2.82
N ASP A 163 -22.58 -24.22 3.88
CA ASP A 163 -23.78 -24.70 4.57
C ASP A 163 -25.03 -24.72 3.68
N HIS A 164 -25.12 -23.78 2.73
CA HIS A 164 -26.25 -23.66 1.79
C HIS A 164 -25.99 -24.28 0.41
N GLY A 165 -24.90 -25.04 0.24
CA GLY A 165 -24.65 -25.85 -0.96
C GLY A 165 -24.31 -25.07 -2.23
N ASN A 166 -23.87 -23.81 -2.12
CA ASN A 166 -23.45 -22.96 -3.23
C ASN A 166 -21.95 -22.63 -3.16
N TYR A 167 -21.13 -23.66 -2.99
CA TYR A 167 -19.68 -23.56 -2.91
C TYR A 167 -19.05 -23.92 -4.27
N GLY A 168 -18.10 -23.10 -4.77
CA GLY A 168 -17.32 -23.38 -5.98
C GLY A 168 -17.41 -22.39 -7.15
N THR A 169 -18.07 -21.23 -7.00
CA THR A 169 -18.37 -20.32 -8.15
C THR A 169 -17.97 -18.85 -7.97
N SER A 170 -17.02 -18.47 -7.11
CA SER A 170 -16.55 -17.07 -7.09
C SER A 170 -15.10 -16.84 -6.66
N ASP A 171 -14.41 -16.07 -7.51
CA ASP A 171 -13.07 -15.50 -7.39
C ASP A 171 -12.95 -14.47 -6.25
N ILE A 172 -12.71 -14.93 -5.03
CA ILE A 172 -12.07 -14.07 -4.02
C ILE A 172 -10.73 -14.72 -3.69
N GLY A 173 -9.69 -14.23 -4.35
CA GLY A 173 -8.31 -14.73 -4.30
C GLY A 173 -7.67 -14.47 -2.95
N PHE A 174 -7.92 -15.35 -1.99
CA PHE A 174 -7.19 -15.40 -0.73
C PHE A 174 -6.41 -16.71 -0.66
N ASP A 175 -5.09 -16.58 -0.62
CA ASP A 175 -4.19 -17.68 -0.28
C ASP A 175 -4.02 -17.70 1.24
N ILE A 176 -4.66 -18.65 1.93
CA ILE A 176 -4.30 -18.95 3.31
C ILE A 176 -2.93 -19.62 3.28
N MET A 177 -1.96 -19.01 3.94
CA MET A 177 -0.63 -19.58 4.07
C MET A 177 -0.42 -20.06 5.49
N ARG A 178 -0.11 -21.35 5.61
CA ARG A 178 0.47 -21.89 6.83
C ARG A 178 1.95 -21.54 6.82
N ILE A 179 2.36 -20.68 7.73
CA ILE A 179 3.77 -20.31 7.86
C ILE A 179 4.42 -21.38 8.73
N ASP A 180 5.18 -22.28 8.11
CA ASP A 180 6.04 -23.19 8.86
C ASP A 180 7.05 -22.34 9.63
N LYS A 181 7.05 -22.47 10.96
CA LYS A 181 8.09 -21.87 11.80
C LYS A 181 9.41 -22.49 11.37
N GLY A 182 10.22 -21.71 10.65
CA GLY A 182 11.58 -22.12 10.28
C GLY A 182 12.30 -22.65 11.51
N SER A 183 12.82 -23.87 11.38
CA SER A 183 13.59 -24.56 12.43
C SER A 183 14.90 -23.84 12.73
#